data_AF-A0A3S3V2W7-F1
#
_entry.id   AF-A0A3S3V2W7-F1
#
_cell.length_a   1.000
_cell.length_b   1.000
_cell.length_c   1.000
_cell.angle_alpha   90.00
_cell.angle_beta   90.00
_cell.angle_gamma   90.00
#
_symmetry.space_group_name_H-M   'P 1'
#
loop_
_entity.id
_entity.type
_entity.pdbx_description
1 polymer ?
#
loop_
_entity_poly.entity_id
_entity_poly.type
_entity_poly.pdbx_seq_one_letter_code
_entity_poly.pdbx_strand_id
1 'polypeptide(L)'
;MIEIIKTDDAYHLAATAASKKADRQHRWQPLLCWHEEVANLGTHGNEGAELLTLDQVYTKAQNVWLKVDDTKNDVYFDAKNNGLISFAGYVPKGCVDDCFTGIMITEISKL
;
A
#
# COMPACT_ATOMS: atom_id res chain seq x y z
N MET A 1 5.26 -5.53 -9.01
CA MET A 1 5.49 -6.51 -7.94
C MET A 1 5.12 -5.83 -6.64
N ILE A 2 4.03 -6.24 -5.98
CA ILE A 2 3.58 -5.66 -4.70
C ILE A 2 3.65 -6.79 -3.67
N GLU A 3 4.42 -6.59 -2.61
CA GLU A 3 4.40 -7.43 -1.42
C GLU A 3 3.49 -6.73 -0.38
N ILE A 4 2.51 -7.45 0.16
CA ILE A 4 1.62 -6.92 1.21
C ILE A 4 2.01 -7.60 2.52
N ILE A 5 2.45 -6.80 3.50
CA ILE A 5 2.91 -7.26 4.81
C ILE A 5 1.98 -6.66 5.87
N LYS A 6 1.29 -7.50 6.65
CA LYS A 6 0.48 -7.04 7.79
C LYS A 6 1.24 -7.29 9.09
N THR A 7 1.48 -6.23 9.87
CA THR A 7 2.08 -6.30 11.21
C THR A 7 1.05 -5.86 12.24
N ASP A 8 0.77 -6.71 13.24
CA ASP A 8 -0.12 -6.35 14.33
C ASP A 8 0.67 -5.73 15.48
N ASP A 9 0.28 -4.53 15.93
CA ASP A 9 0.87 -3.79 17.07
C ASP A 9 0.59 -4.44 18.45
N ALA A 10 -0.03 -5.62 18.50
CA ALA A 10 -0.66 -6.16 19.72
C ALA A 10 0.17 -7.21 20.50
N TYR A 11 1.43 -7.49 20.15
CA TYR A 11 2.23 -8.54 20.82
C TYR A 11 3.08 -8.02 21.98
N HIS A 12 2.49 -7.29 22.93
CA HIS A 12 3.19 -6.86 24.16
C HIS A 12 2.81 -7.62 25.44
N LEU A 13 1.92 -8.62 25.40
CA LEU A 13 1.46 -9.32 26.62
C LEU A 13 1.36 -10.84 26.43
N ALA A 14 2.49 -11.55 26.47
CA ALA A 14 2.59 -12.90 27.03
C ALA A 14 4.06 -13.35 27.12
N ALA A 15 4.81 -12.80 28.07
CA ALA A 15 6.06 -13.41 28.53
C ALA A 15 5.84 -13.96 29.95
N THR A 16 5.21 -15.13 30.06
CA THR A 16 5.34 -15.96 31.26
C THR A 16 6.63 -16.75 31.18
N ALA A 17 7.36 -16.70 32.30
CA ALA A 17 8.75 -17.12 32.44
C ALA A 17 8.94 -18.62 32.17
N ALA A 18 9.74 -18.96 31.15
CA ALA A 18 10.74 -20.03 31.16
C ALA A 18 11.35 -20.24 29.76
N SER A 19 12.33 -19.41 29.38
CA SER A 19 13.30 -19.78 28.35
C SER A 19 14.55 -18.93 28.52
N LYS A 20 15.65 -19.59 28.91
CA LYS A 20 16.94 -18.97 29.17
C LYS A 20 17.65 -18.72 27.83
N LYS A 21 18.14 -17.48 27.66
CA LYS A 21 19.31 -17.02 26.87
C LYS A 21 19.64 -17.76 25.56
N ALA A 22 19.48 -17.03 24.44
CA ALA A 22 20.47 -16.80 23.37
C ALA A 22 19.80 -16.75 21.98
N ASP A 23 19.44 -15.55 21.54
CA ASP A 23 19.55 -15.05 20.15
C ASP A 23 19.01 -13.62 20.17
N ARG A 24 19.82 -12.69 19.65
CA ARG A 24 19.48 -11.27 19.48
C ARG A 24 18.97 -11.05 18.04
N GLN A 25 18.03 -11.86 17.58
CA GLN A 25 17.25 -11.64 16.37
C GLN A 25 15.78 -11.58 16.76
N HIS A 26 15.31 -10.37 17.06
CA HIS A 26 13.88 -10.07 17.03
C HIS A 26 13.46 -10.05 15.54
N ARG A 27 13.31 -11.24 14.97
CA ARG A 27 12.83 -11.42 13.61
C ARG A 27 11.32 -11.19 13.66
N TRP A 28 10.90 -9.99 13.28
CA TRP A 28 9.50 -9.69 12.99
C TRP A 28 9.08 -10.56 11.80
N GLN A 29 8.52 -11.73 12.08
CA GLN A 29 7.85 -12.55 11.08
C GLN A 29 6.43 -11.98 10.96
N PRO A 30 6.00 -11.50 9.78
CA PRO A 30 4.64 -11.02 9.62
C PRO A 30 3.66 -12.15 9.85
N LEU A 31 2.55 -11.86 10.55
CA LEU A 31 1.49 -12.83 10.80
C LEU A 31 0.78 -13.23 9.50
N LEU A 32 0.80 -12.35 8.50
CA LEU A 32 0.24 -12.58 7.18
C LEU A 32 1.07 -11.84 6.12
N CYS A 33 1.52 -12.57 5.10
CA CYS A 33 2.24 -12.04 3.94
C CYS A 33 1.88 -12.89 2.73
N TRP A 34 1.55 -12.24 1.62
CA TRP A 34 1.27 -12.92 0.36
C TRP A 34 1.69 -12.06 -0.83
N HIS A 35 1.76 -12.74 -1.97
CA HIS A 35 1.93 -12.11 -3.27
C HIS A 35 0.66 -12.32 -4.09
N GLU A 36 0.19 -11.24 -4.72
CA GLU A 36 -0.91 -11.30 -5.67
C GLU A 36 -0.38 -11.78 -7.03
N GLU A 37 -0.93 -12.90 -7.51
CA GLU A 37 -0.66 -13.50 -8.81
C GLU A 37 -1.95 -13.54 -9.63
N VAL A 38 -1.84 -13.68 -10.95
CA VAL A 38 -3.00 -13.70 -11.86
C VAL A 38 -4.07 -14.73 -11.45
N ALA A 39 -3.65 -15.88 -10.90
CA ALA A 39 -4.55 -16.96 -10.51
C ALA A 39 -5.32 -16.71 -9.20
N ASN A 40 -4.82 -15.81 -8.34
CA ASN A 40 -5.36 -15.58 -7.00
C ASN A 40 -5.66 -14.08 -6.71
N LEU A 41 -5.73 -13.24 -7.76
CA LEU A 41 -6.06 -11.83 -7.66
C LEU A 41 -7.31 -11.58 -6.81
N GLY A 42 -7.17 -10.82 -5.73
CA GLY A 42 -8.27 -10.38 -4.88
C GLY A 42 -8.95 -11.50 -4.08
N THR A 43 -8.32 -12.67 -3.96
CA THR A 43 -8.85 -13.80 -3.18
C THR A 43 -8.66 -13.64 -1.67
N HIS A 44 -7.85 -12.68 -1.24
CA HIS A 44 -7.53 -12.40 0.17
C HIS A 44 -8.58 -11.51 0.87
N GLY A 45 -9.79 -11.39 0.31
CA GLY A 45 -10.91 -10.69 0.94
C GLY A 45 -10.68 -9.18 1.06
N ASN A 46 -10.83 -8.64 2.28
CA ASN A 46 -10.63 -7.23 2.59
C ASN A 46 -9.22 -6.94 3.16
N GLU A 47 -8.30 -7.88 2.98
CA GLU A 47 -6.91 -7.73 3.42
C GLU A 47 -6.09 -7.02 2.34
N GLY A 48 -5.24 -6.08 2.74
CA GLY A 48 -4.41 -5.32 1.81
C GLY A 48 -5.13 -4.18 1.07
N ALA A 49 -4.57 -3.78 -0.08
CA ALA A 49 -5.15 -2.72 -0.91
C ALA A 49 -6.25 -3.26 -1.83
N GLU A 50 -7.21 -2.40 -2.18
CA GLU A 50 -8.29 -2.72 -3.12
C GLU A 50 -7.75 -3.15 -4.49
N LEU A 51 -8.29 -4.24 -5.05
CA LEU A 51 -8.00 -4.65 -6.43
C LEU A 51 -8.69 -3.71 -7.42
N LEU A 52 -7.91 -3.04 -8.27
CA LEU A 52 -8.41 -2.05 -9.22
C LEU A 52 -8.02 -2.40 -10.67
N THR A 53 -8.95 -2.21 -11.59
CA THR A 53 -8.64 -2.13 -13.03
C THR A 53 -8.03 -0.77 -13.38
N LEU A 54 -7.38 -0.69 -14.55
CA LEU A 54 -6.83 0.58 -15.01
C LEU A 54 -7.92 1.65 -15.21
N ASP A 55 -9.10 1.28 -15.72
CA ASP A 55 -10.23 2.21 -15.85
C ASP A 55 -10.71 2.74 -14.49
N GLN A 56 -10.72 1.89 -13.46
CA GLN A 56 -11.07 2.31 -12.10
C GLN A 56 -10.00 3.24 -11.52
N VAL A 57 -8.71 3.01 -11.82
CA VAL A 57 -7.62 3.92 -11.47
C VAL A 57 -7.85 5.31 -12.06
N TYR A 58 -8.15 5.41 -13.37
CA TYR A 58 -8.44 6.70 -14.01
C TYR A 58 -9.69 7.37 -13.42
N THR A 59 -10.73 6.58 -13.13
CA THR A 59 -11.96 7.08 -12.49
C THR A 59 -11.68 7.66 -11.10
N LYS A 60 -10.87 6.97 -10.28
CA LYS A 60 -10.49 7.46 -8.93
C LYS A 60 -9.55 8.65 -9.01
N ALA A 61 -8.61 8.65 -9.94
CA ALA A 61 -7.72 9.79 -10.17
C ALA A 61 -8.52 11.06 -10.47
N GLN A 62 -9.45 11.00 -11.42
CA GLN A 62 -10.25 12.16 -11.84
C GLN A 62 -11.21 12.67 -10.75
N ASN A 63 -11.89 11.76 -10.05
CA ASN A 63 -13.03 12.13 -9.21
C ASN A 63 -12.69 12.21 -7.72
N VAL A 64 -11.58 11.60 -7.29
CA VAL A 64 -11.23 11.47 -5.87
C VAL A 64 -9.83 12.03 -5.62
N TRP A 65 -8.81 11.36 -6.13
CA TRP A 65 -7.43 11.61 -5.73
C TRP A 65 -6.91 12.98 -6.17
N LEU A 66 -7.26 13.44 -7.37
CA LEU A 66 -6.81 14.73 -7.90
C LEU A 66 -7.85 15.85 -7.70
N LYS A 67 -8.98 15.55 -7.05
CA LYS A 67 -10.10 16.48 -6.85
C LYS A 67 -10.16 17.07 -5.43
N VAL A 68 -9.14 16.83 -4.62
CA VAL A 68 -9.05 17.31 -3.24
C VAL A 68 -8.79 18.82 -3.15
N ASP A 69 -9.03 19.39 -1.97
CA ASP A 69 -8.73 20.78 -1.63
C ASP A 69 -7.21 21.00 -1.56
N ASP A 70 -6.65 21.73 -2.52
CA ASP A 70 -5.21 22.02 -2.67
C ASP A 70 -4.67 22.99 -1.61
N THR A 71 -5.54 23.69 -0.88
CA THR A 71 -5.12 24.50 0.26
C THR A 71 -4.71 23.62 1.43
N LYS A 72 -5.31 22.44 1.55
CA LYS A 72 -5.06 21.46 2.62
C LYS A 72 -4.15 20.30 2.21
N ASN A 73 -3.94 20.07 0.92
CA ASN A 73 -3.22 18.91 0.40
C ASN A 73 -2.21 19.31 -0.67
N ASP A 74 -1.09 18.61 -0.71
CA ASP A 74 -0.16 18.63 -1.84
C ASP A 74 -0.60 17.56 -2.84
N VAL A 75 -0.94 17.96 -4.07
CA VAL A 75 -1.49 17.08 -5.11
C VAL A 75 -0.40 16.74 -6.13
N TYR A 76 -0.32 15.46 -6.51
CA TYR A 76 0.70 14.93 -7.39
C TYR A 76 0.10 14.15 -8.55
N PHE A 77 0.67 14.36 -9.74
CA PHE A 77 0.30 13.64 -10.96
C PHE A 77 1.53 13.44 -11.85
N ASP A 78 1.68 12.22 -12.37
CA ASP A 78 2.73 11.87 -13.32
C ASP A 78 2.24 10.78 -14.29
N ALA A 79 2.73 10.82 -15.53
CA ALA A 79 2.27 9.98 -16.65
C ALA A 79 3.42 9.34 -17.42
N LYS A 80 4.38 8.74 -16.70
CA LYS A 80 5.62 8.18 -17.26
C LYS A 80 5.47 6.80 -17.89
N ASN A 81 4.31 6.15 -17.79
CA ASN A 81 4.05 4.85 -18.41
C ASN A 81 3.59 5.03 -19.87
N ASN A 82 4.46 5.57 -20.73
CA ASN A 82 4.13 5.90 -22.14
C ASN A 82 2.91 6.84 -22.28
N GLY A 83 2.81 7.84 -21.40
CA GLY A 83 1.67 8.75 -21.34
C GLY A 83 0.49 8.23 -20.50
N LEU A 84 0.57 7.02 -19.96
CA LEU A 84 -0.37 6.51 -18.96
C LEU A 84 0.06 6.90 -17.54
N ILE A 85 -0.91 6.95 -16.62
CA ILE A 85 -0.67 7.30 -15.21
C ILE A 85 0.42 6.41 -14.62
N SER A 86 1.43 7.04 -14.05
CA SER A 86 2.45 6.40 -13.20
C SER A 86 2.32 6.83 -11.75
N PHE A 87 1.73 7.99 -11.49
CA PHE A 87 1.50 8.51 -10.15
C PHE A 87 0.27 9.42 -10.15
N ALA A 88 -0.66 9.20 -9.22
CA ALA A 88 -1.80 10.10 -9.02
C ALA A 88 -2.28 10.02 -7.57
N GLY A 89 -2.27 11.14 -6.86
CA GLY A 89 -2.60 11.15 -5.44
C GLY A 89 -2.33 12.47 -4.76
N TYR A 90 -2.45 12.46 -3.44
CA TYR A 90 -2.20 13.62 -2.62
C TYR A 90 -1.64 13.24 -1.26
N VAL A 91 -1.00 14.21 -0.61
CA VAL A 91 -0.53 14.14 0.78
C VAL A 91 -1.16 15.31 1.54
N PRO A 92 -1.82 15.08 2.69
CA PRO A 92 -2.27 16.19 3.55
C PRO A 92 -1.08 17.04 4.01
N LYS A 93 -1.20 18.36 3.97
CA LYS A 93 -0.11 19.25 4.38
C LYS A 93 0.21 19.05 5.86
N GLY A 94 1.49 18.97 6.18
CA GLY A 94 1.97 18.72 7.54
C GLY A 94 1.90 17.25 7.97
N CYS A 95 1.58 16.33 7.07
CA CYS A 95 1.67 14.90 7.37
C CYS A 95 3.14 14.45 7.40
N VAL A 96 3.50 13.67 8.42
CA VAL A 96 4.87 13.21 8.68
C VAL A 96 4.80 11.69 8.76
N ASP A 97 5.30 11.03 7.72
CA ASP A 97 5.37 9.57 7.50
C ASP A 97 4.13 8.91 6.85
N ASP A 98 4.36 8.24 5.70
CA ASP A 98 3.47 7.30 5.00
C ASP A 98 2.00 7.72 4.78
N CYS A 99 1.76 9.00 4.46
CA CYS A 99 0.40 9.55 4.31
C CYS A 99 -0.14 9.63 2.88
N PHE A 100 0.60 9.14 1.89
CA PHE A 100 0.19 9.29 0.49
C PHE A 100 -1.10 8.52 0.20
N THR A 101 -2.11 9.24 -0.29
CA THR A 101 -3.36 8.64 -0.75
C THR A 101 -3.43 8.72 -2.27
N GLY A 102 -3.36 7.56 -2.92
CA GLY A 102 -3.41 7.49 -4.38
C GLY A 102 -2.83 6.20 -4.92
N ILE A 103 -2.28 6.27 -6.13
CA ILE A 103 -1.65 5.14 -6.81
C ILE A 103 -0.24 5.51 -7.29
N MET A 104 0.67 4.55 -7.21
CA MET A 104 1.95 4.55 -7.91
C MET A 104 2.01 3.28 -8.77
N ILE A 105 2.21 3.46 -10.08
CA ILE A 105 2.31 2.37 -11.04
C ILE A 105 3.70 2.40 -11.64
N THR A 106 4.51 1.40 -11.29
CA THR A 106 5.89 1.27 -11.74
C THR A 106 6.00 0.80 -13.19
N GLU A 107 5.05 -0.01 -13.66
CA GLU A 107 5.05 -0.60 -14.99
C GLU A 107 3.62 -0.91 -15.45
N ILE A 108 3.35 -0.71 -16.73
CA ILE A 108 2.15 -1.21 -17.41
C ILE A 108 2.63 -2.03 -18.61
N SER A 109 2.33 -3.32 -18.61
CA SER A 109 2.69 -4.25 -19.67
C SER A 109 1.48 -5.08 -20.08
N LYS A 110 1.54 -5.62 -21.30
CA LYS A 110 0.53 -6.56 -21.78
C LYS A 110 0.77 -7.92 -21.11
N LEU A 111 -0.32 -8.55 -20.68
CA LEU A 111 -0.33 -9.95 -20.22
C LEU A 111 0.05 -10.93 -21.34
#